data_AF-A0A015KG17-F1
#
_entry.id   AF-A0A015KG17-F1
#
_cell.length_a   1.000
_cell.length_b   1.000
_cell.length_c   1.000
_cell.angle_alpha   90.00
_cell.angle_beta   90.00
_cell.angle_gamma   90.00
#
_symmetry.space_group_name_H-M   'P 1'
#
loop_
_entity.id
_entity.type
_entity.pdbx_description
1 polymer ?
#
loop_
_entity_poly.entity_id
_entity_poly.type
_entity_poly.pdbx_seq_one_letter_code
_entity_poly.pdbx_strand_id
1 'polypeptide(L)'
;MENNKEKKLRYVRSGNEWFDARRFKGKWDDMKYFNDKEAILLNLEEKTEKELLKKLGRKSKPQIIIVHGVDGVGKSTIVENIIKRLKEKDDLKIIFNKFKRRRNDDKRFEEPSKEYEWLFRKQVVEEINRRIVEFTDEDIIILDKSPYCEYFYQKTKSFDRGYITPYGNHKMEKEIFKYKDIIDNAIIIFLENKECWNNYIGRETKKSNEGHKTSYETLNEEEYMDMVKMFKEHQNIYENKGKYRRIKIKNDDKSWKKVYKRVEKLLEK
;
A
#
# COMPACT_ATOMS: atom_id res chain seq x y z
N MET A 1 -25.42 10.72 12.24
CA MET A 1 -24.76 11.46 11.14
C MET A 1 -24.88 10.59 9.91
N GLU A 2 -25.63 11.04 8.91
CA GLU A 2 -25.94 10.27 7.71
C GLU A 2 -24.68 9.96 6.91
N ASN A 3 -24.44 8.67 6.69
CA ASN A 3 -23.45 8.17 5.76
C ASN A 3 -23.83 8.62 4.34
N ASN A 4 -23.35 9.78 3.92
CA ASN A 4 -23.38 10.18 2.52
C ASN A 4 -22.37 9.30 1.76
N LYS A 5 -22.70 8.01 1.59
CA LYS A 5 -21.91 7.09 0.76
C LYS A 5 -21.97 7.66 -0.65
N GLU A 6 -20.88 8.28 -1.10
CA GLU A 6 -20.73 8.74 -2.48
C GLU A 6 -21.22 7.65 -3.44
N LYS A 7 -22.14 8.02 -4.33
CA LYS A 7 -22.77 7.09 -5.26
C LYS A 7 -21.69 6.46 -6.14
N LYS A 8 -21.53 5.14 -6.03
CA LYS A 8 -20.63 4.39 -6.92
C LYS A 8 -21.25 4.23 -8.31
N LEU A 9 -20.45 4.47 -9.33
CA LEU A 9 -20.78 4.27 -10.73
C LEU A 9 -20.15 2.99 -11.26
N ARG A 10 -20.74 2.44 -12.32
CA ARG A 10 -20.28 1.20 -12.95
C ARG A 10 -19.20 1.51 -13.98
N TYR A 11 -18.08 0.81 -13.88
CA TYR A 11 -16.99 0.83 -14.85
C TYR A 11 -16.73 -0.58 -15.36
N VAL A 12 -16.31 -0.68 -16.61
CA VAL A 12 -15.92 -1.95 -17.26
C VAL A 12 -14.46 -1.89 -17.65
N ARG A 13 -13.77 -3.01 -17.54
CA ARG A 13 -12.37 -3.16 -17.97
C ARG A 13 -12.33 -3.82 -19.34
N SER A 14 -11.54 -3.29 -20.26
CA SER A 14 -11.26 -3.91 -21.55
C SER A 14 -9.77 -3.76 -21.84
N GLY A 15 -9.04 -4.87 -21.88
CA GLY A 15 -7.58 -4.85 -21.87
C GLY A 15 -7.05 -4.25 -20.58
N ASN A 16 -6.18 -3.25 -20.70
CA ASN A 16 -5.54 -2.60 -19.55
C ASN A 16 -6.26 -1.34 -19.07
N GLU A 17 -7.37 -0.96 -19.70
CA GLU A 17 -8.07 0.30 -19.43
C GLU A 17 -9.46 0.08 -18.85
N TRP A 18 -9.90 1.07 -18.07
CA TRP A 18 -11.23 1.16 -17.47
C TRP A 18 -12.06 2.24 -18.16
N PHE A 19 -13.32 1.93 -18.40
CA PHE A 19 -14.25 2.75 -19.18
C PHE A 19 -15.55 2.98 -18.39
N ASP A 20 -16.20 4.14 -18.57
CA ASP A 20 -17.57 4.34 -18.11
C ASP A 20 -18.52 3.37 -18.82
N ALA A 21 -19.14 2.48 -18.04
CA ALA A 21 -19.98 1.41 -18.57
C ALA A 21 -21.24 1.91 -19.31
N ARG A 22 -21.64 3.18 -19.15
CA ARG A 22 -22.80 3.74 -19.85
C ARG A 22 -22.54 3.98 -21.33
N ARG A 23 -21.27 4.11 -21.72
CA ARG A 23 -20.85 4.53 -23.06
C ARG A 23 -20.01 3.48 -23.77
N PHE A 24 -19.50 2.50 -23.04
CA PHE A 24 -18.71 1.41 -23.59
C PHE A 24 -19.58 0.48 -24.45
N LYS A 25 -19.20 0.32 -25.73
CA LYS A 25 -19.84 -0.59 -26.69
C LYS A 25 -18.79 -1.58 -27.18
N GLY A 26 -18.57 -2.65 -26.42
CA GLY A 26 -17.55 -3.65 -26.73
C GLY A 26 -17.63 -4.85 -25.78
N LYS A 27 -16.77 -5.84 -26.02
CA LYS A 27 -16.53 -6.91 -25.04
C LYS A 27 -15.69 -6.35 -23.89
N TRP A 28 -15.98 -6.79 -22.68
CA TRP A 28 -15.24 -6.40 -21.48
C TRP A 28 -14.78 -7.65 -20.72
N ASP A 29 -13.68 -7.51 -19.99
CA ASP A 29 -13.03 -8.57 -19.22
C ASP A 29 -13.54 -8.60 -17.77
N ASP A 30 -13.87 -7.44 -17.20
CA ASP A 30 -14.30 -7.28 -15.81
C ASP A 30 -15.26 -6.09 -15.66
N MET A 31 -16.03 -6.05 -14.57
CA MET A 31 -16.97 -4.98 -14.25
C MET A 31 -17.02 -4.73 -12.74
N LYS A 32 -16.83 -3.46 -12.33
CA LYS A 32 -16.78 -3.04 -10.92
C LYS A 32 -17.46 -1.70 -10.70
N TYR A 33 -17.66 -1.37 -9.43
CA TYR A 33 -18.29 -0.14 -8.98
C TYR A 33 -17.30 0.73 -8.20
N PHE A 34 -17.15 1.98 -8.62
CA PHE A 34 -16.21 2.95 -8.03
C PHE A 34 -16.91 4.29 -7.81
N ASN A 35 -16.59 4.98 -6.72
CA ASN A 35 -16.90 6.42 -6.62
C ASN A 35 -15.88 7.22 -7.45
N ASP A 36 -16.06 8.55 -7.53
CA ASP A 36 -15.19 9.39 -8.35
C ASP A 36 -13.72 9.37 -7.86
N LYS A 37 -13.50 9.36 -6.54
CA LYS A 37 -12.16 9.31 -5.92
C LYS A 37 -11.43 7.99 -6.16
N GLU A 38 -12.16 6.89 -6.16
CA GLU A 38 -11.63 5.56 -6.49
C GLU A 38 -11.35 5.48 -8.00
N ALA A 39 -12.29 5.92 -8.83
CA ALA A 39 -12.20 5.78 -10.27
C ALA A 39 -11.03 6.57 -10.88
N ILE A 40 -10.74 7.78 -10.37
CA ILE A 40 -9.65 8.62 -10.91
C ILE A 40 -8.26 8.01 -10.72
N LEU A 41 -8.12 7.03 -9.81
CA LEU A 41 -6.87 6.33 -9.56
C LEU A 41 -6.68 5.10 -10.47
N LEU A 42 -7.69 4.71 -11.24
CA LEU A 42 -7.62 3.63 -12.21
C LEU A 42 -6.83 4.05 -13.46
N ASN A 43 -6.45 3.07 -14.26
CA ASN A 43 -5.99 3.33 -15.63
C ASN A 43 -7.22 3.55 -16.53
N LEU A 44 -7.74 4.78 -16.55
CA LEU A 44 -8.94 5.15 -17.30
C LEU A 44 -8.62 5.43 -18.77
N GLU A 45 -9.59 5.18 -19.65
CA GLU A 45 -9.58 5.72 -21.01
C GLU A 45 -9.62 7.26 -20.98
N GLU A 46 -8.93 7.88 -21.94
CA GLU A 46 -8.65 9.33 -21.96
C GLU A 46 -9.90 10.20 -21.81
N LYS A 47 -10.99 9.89 -22.51
CA LYS A 47 -12.24 10.65 -22.42
C LYS A 47 -12.87 10.51 -21.04
N THR A 48 -12.91 9.28 -20.51
CA THR A 48 -13.41 8.99 -19.16
C THR A 48 -12.59 9.73 -18.09
N GLU A 49 -11.25 9.75 -18.22
CA GLU A 49 -10.35 10.48 -17.32
C GLU A 49 -10.61 11.99 -17.37
N LYS A 50 -10.67 12.58 -18.57
CA LYS A 50 -10.91 14.03 -18.76
C LYS A 50 -12.22 14.49 -18.13
N GLU A 51 -13.30 13.73 -18.30
CA GLU A 51 -14.59 14.06 -17.70
C GLU A 51 -14.56 13.97 -16.17
N LEU A 52 -13.90 12.96 -15.64
CA LEU A 52 -13.76 12.77 -14.20
C LEU A 52 -12.89 13.86 -13.56
N LEU A 53 -11.79 14.24 -14.20
CA LEU A 53 -10.94 15.36 -13.78
C LEU A 53 -11.73 16.67 -13.75
N LYS A 54 -12.51 16.96 -14.79
CA LYS A 54 -13.39 18.14 -14.82
C LYS A 54 -14.40 18.13 -13.68
N LYS A 55 -15.02 16.98 -13.41
CA LYS A 55 -15.98 16.81 -12.31
C LYS A 55 -15.34 17.03 -10.94
N LEU A 56 -14.12 16.56 -10.76
CA LEU A 56 -13.34 16.69 -9.52
C LEU A 56 -12.64 18.07 -9.39
N GLY A 57 -12.72 18.93 -10.40
CA GLY A 57 -12.02 20.22 -10.41
C GLY A 57 -10.50 20.09 -10.46
N ARG A 58 -9.97 19.03 -11.06
CA ARG A 58 -8.53 18.71 -11.10
C ARG A 58 -7.96 18.87 -12.50
N LYS A 59 -6.69 19.28 -12.58
CA LYS A 59 -5.93 19.36 -13.84
C LYS A 59 -5.30 18.01 -14.23
N SER A 60 -4.94 17.20 -13.24
CA SER A 60 -4.23 15.94 -13.40
C SER A 60 -4.71 14.90 -12.39
N LYS A 61 -4.54 13.62 -12.75
CA LYS A 61 -4.82 12.51 -11.84
C LYS A 61 -3.73 12.40 -10.77
N PRO A 62 -4.09 12.09 -9.52
CA PRO A 62 -3.11 11.77 -8.48
C PRO A 62 -2.27 10.54 -8.86
N GLN A 63 -0.98 10.56 -8.54
CA GLN A 63 -0.09 9.42 -8.69
C GLN A 63 0.11 8.71 -7.35
N ILE A 64 -0.08 7.40 -7.33
CA ILE A 64 0.18 6.58 -6.14
C ILE A 64 1.61 6.04 -6.23
N ILE A 65 2.37 6.24 -5.16
CA ILE A 65 3.69 5.64 -4.96
C ILE A 65 3.65 4.76 -3.73
N ILE A 66 3.90 3.47 -3.90
CA ILE A 66 3.96 2.50 -2.82
C ILE A 66 5.43 2.16 -2.59
N VAL A 67 5.94 2.48 -1.40
CA VAL A 67 7.30 2.13 -0.99
C VAL A 67 7.22 0.93 -0.05
N HIS A 68 7.64 -0.23 -0.55
CA HIS A 68 7.65 -1.49 0.16
C HIS A 68 9.05 -1.88 0.65
N GLY A 69 9.05 -2.79 1.62
CA GLY A 69 10.24 -3.42 2.17
C GLY A 69 9.96 -3.90 3.58
N VAL A 70 10.74 -4.87 4.04
CA VAL A 70 10.62 -5.42 5.40
C VAL A 70 10.88 -4.34 6.46
N ASP A 71 10.44 -4.61 7.68
CA ASP A 71 10.73 -3.74 8.81
C ASP A 71 12.24 -3.65 9.06
N GLY A 72 12.76 -2.44 9.30
CA GLY A 72 14.21 -2.23 9.45
C GLY A 72 14.95 -1.90 8.14
N VAL A 73 14.29 -1.98 6.97
CA VAL A 73 14.96 -1.67 5.69
C VAL A 73 15.38 -0.19 5.53
N GLY A 74 14.73 0.74 6.26
CA GLY A 74 15.00 2.19 6.15
C GLY A 74 13.97 2.99 5.34
N LYS A 75 12.73 2.47 5.15
CA LYS A 75 11.67 3.13 4.35
C LYS A 75 11.43 4.59 4.73
N SER A 76 11.19 4.86 6.01
CA SER A 76 10.79 6.19 6.48
C SER A 76 11.81 7.27 6.11
N THR A 77 13.10 7.01 6.34
CA THR A 77 14.19 7.93 5.98
C THR A 77 14.27 8.19 4.47
N ILE A 78 14.09 7.14 3.65
CA ILE A 78 14.09 7.28 2.19
C ILE A 78 12.91 8.14 1.73
N VAL A 79 11.70 7.84 2.22
CA VAL A 79 10.47 8.54 1.82
C VAL A 79 10.51 10.01 2.24
N GLU A 80 10.96 10.31 3.45
CA GLU A 80 11.06 11.69 3.95
C GLU A 80 11.98 12.55 3.09
N ASN A 81 13.14 12.02 2.67
CA ASN A 81 14.05 12.71 1.76
C ASN A 81 13.44 12.91 0.36
N ILE A 82 12.71 11.92 -0.16
CA ILE A 82 12.02 12.03 -1.46
C ILE A 82 10.93 13.11 -1.42
N ILE A 83 10.11 13.14 -0.36
CA ILE A 83 9.05 14.14 -0.20
C ILE A 83 9.64 15.54 -0.16
N LYS A 84 10.71 15.74 0.64
CA LYS A 84 11.40 17.02 0.71
C LYS A 84 11.82 17.48 -0.68
N ARG A 85 12.44 16.60 -1.47
CA ARG A 85 12.93 16.94 -2.81
C ARG A 85 11.81 17.21 -3.83
N LEU A 86 10.73 16.44 -3.82
CA LEU A 86 9.60 16.64 -4.74
C LEU A 86 8.88 17.97 -4.45
N LYS A 87 8.72 18.34 -3.17
CA LYS A 87 8.15 19.63 -2.77
C LYS A 87 9.03 20.81 -3.21
N GLU A 88 10.34 20.69 -3.04
CA GLU A 88 11.30 21.74 -3.42
C GLU A 88 11.39 21.97 -4.94
N LYS A 89 11.28 20.90 -5.74
CA LYS A 89 11.52 20.98 -7.18
C LYS A 89 10.26 21.34 -7.99
N ASP A 90 9.12 20.76 -7.63
CA ASP A 90 7.96 20.67 -8.52
C ASP A 90 6.68 21.28 -7.92
N ASP A 91 6.75 21.90 -6.72
CA ASP A 91 5.62 22.48 -5.96
C ASP A 91 4.41 21.52 -5.82
N LEU A 92 4.69 20.21 -5.78
CA LEU A 92 3.67 19.19 -5.73
C LEU A 92 3.07 19.07 -4.33
N LYS A 93 1.74 18.92 -4.28
CA LYS A 93 1.03 18.57 -3.04
C LYS A 93 1.15 17.07 -2.81
N ILE A 94 1.72 16.70 -1.67
CA ILE A 94 2.06 15.30 -1.35
C ILE A 94 1.49 14.93 0.01
N ILE A 95 0.73 13.84 0.05
CA ILE A 95 0.33 13.16 1.29
C ILE A 95 1.19 11.92 1.50
N PHE A 96 1.71 11.77 2.72
CA PHE A 96 2.42 10.57 3.14
C PHE A 96 1.63 9.81 4.20
N ASN A 97 0.93 8.78 3.76
CA ASN A 97 0.06 7.98 4.61
C ASN A 97 0.86 6.93 5.40
N LYS A 98 1.23 7.29 6.64
CA LYS A 98 1.89 6.41 7.62
C LYS A 98 0.86 5.68 8.49
N PHE A 99 0.71 4.37 8.32
CA PHE A 99 -0.22 3.54 9.10
C PHE A 99 0.23 3.33 10.56
N LYS A 100 -0.70 3.48 11.52
CA LYS A 100 -0.46 3.29 12.97
C LYS A 100 -1.70 2.72 13.68
N ARG A 101 -2.14 1.49 13.39
CA ARG A 101 -3.12 0.77 14.22
C ARG A 101 -2.40 -0.02 15.30
N ARG A 102 -2.94 -0.01 16.53
CA ARG A 102 -2.46 -0.84 17.64
C ARG A 102 -3.56 -1.81 18.05
N ARG A 103 -3.19 -2.93 18.66
CA ARG A 103 -4.16 -3.87 19.26
C ARG A 103 -4.99 -3.18 20.35
N ASN A 104 -4.30 -2.47 21.24
CA ASN A 104 -4.88 -1.85 22.43
C ASN A 104 -5.84 -0.68 22.14
N ASP A 105 -6.04 -0.26 20.88
CA ASP A 105 -7.12 0.71 20.61
C ASP A 105 -8.52 0.04 20.61
N ASP A 106 -8.60 -1.29 20.75
CA ASP A 106 -9.86 -2.03 20.93
C ASP A 106 -9.64 -3.24 21.86
N LYS A 107 -10.44 -3.32 22.93
CA LYS A 107 -10.32 -4.37 23.97
C LYS A 107 -10.41 -5.78 23.41
N ARG A 108 -11.10 -5.99 22.27
CA ARG A 108 -11.24 -7.31 21.63
C ARG A 108 -9.93 -7.84 21.06
N PHE A 109 -8.94 -6.97 20.82
CA PHE A 109 -7.70 -7.31 20.13
C PHE A 109 -6.46 -7.30 21.02
N GLU A 110 -6.60 -6.88 22.29
CA GLU A 110 -5.52 -6.81 23.26
C GLU A 110 -4.72 -8.11 23.31
N GLU A 111 -5.43 -9.24 23.34
CA GLU A 111 -4.84 -10.58 23.23
C GLU A 111 -5.22 -11.26 21.91
N PRO A 112 -4.26 -11.87 21.19
CA PRO A 112 -4.56 -12.68 20.01
C PRO A 112 -5.48 -13.86 20.35
N SER A 113 -6.54 -14.05 19.57
CA SER A 113 -7.50 -15.15 19.78
C SER A 113 -8.08 -15.63 18.45
N LYS A 114 -8.56 -16.89 18.42
CA LYS A 114 -9.23 -17.45 17.23
C LYS A 114 -10.47 -16.68 16.80
N GLU A 115 -11.14 -16.03 17.74
CA GLU A 115 -12.36 -15.27 17.50
C GLU A 115 -12.08 -13.95 16.78
N TYR A 116 -11.06 -13.21 17.23
CA TYR A 116 -10.85 -11.82 16.83
C TYR A 116 -9.61 -11.56 15.98
N GLU A 117 -8.67 -12.49 15.87
CA GLU A 117 -7.40 -12.25 15.16
C GLU A 117 -7.59 -11.89 13.68
N TRP A 118 -8.45 -12.63 12.98
CA TRP A 118 -8.76 -12.34 11.58
C TRP A 118 -9.44 -10.97 11.43
N LEU A 119 -10.25 -10.55 12.41
CA LEU A 119 -10.94 -9.25 12.38
C LEU A 119 -9.95 -8.10 12.61
N PHE A 120 -9.03 -8.25 13.56
CA PHE A 120 -7.95 -7.28 13.78
C PHE A 120 -7.12 -7.07 12.52
N ARG A 121 -6.62 -8.16 11.92
CA ARG A 121 -5.81 -8.09 10.70
C ARG A 121 -6.61 -7.55 9.51
N LYS A 122 -7.90 -7.91 9.38
CA LYS A 122 -8.79 -7.30 8.39
C LYS A 122 -8.93 -5.78 8.58
N GLN A 123 -9.12 -5.29 9.81
CA GLN A 123 -9.19 -3.84 10.08
C GLN A 123 -7.87 -3.11 9.76
N VAL A 124 -6.73 -3.75 10.00
CA VAL A 124 -5.42 -3.24 9.57
C VAL A 124 -5.40 -3.03 8.05
N VAL A 125 -5.89 -4.00 7.28
CA VAL A 125 -5.98 -3.92 5.81
C VAL A 125 -7.00 -2.87 5.38
N GLU A 126 -8.18 -2.80 5.99
CA GLU A 126 -9.22 -1.80 5.69
C GLU A 126 -8.71 -0.37 5.84
N GLU A 127 -7.95 -0.10 6.91
CA GLU A 127 -7.34 1.19 7.18
C GLU A 127 -6.26 1.55 6.15
N ILE A 128 -5.43 0.58 5.73
CA ILE A 128 -4.47 0.79 4.63
C ILE A 128 -5.22 1.11 3.33
N ASN A 129 -6.25 0.34 2.99
CA ASN A 129 -7.10 0.56 1.82
C ASN A 129 -7.74 1.95 1.84
N ARG A 130 -8.28 2.37 2.98
CA ARG A 130 -8.95 3.67 3.13
C ARG A 130 -8.02 4.83 2.76
N ARG A 131 -6.75 4.75 3.18
CA ARG A 131 -5.71 5.76 2.89
C ARG A 131 -5.26 5.82 1.43
N ILE A 132 -5.61 4.83 0.61
CA ILE A 132 -5.38 4.91 -0.84
C ILE A 132 -6.33 5.94 -1.46
N VAL A 133 -7.55 6.02 -0.95
CA VAL A 133 -8.69 6.75 -1.55
C VAL A 133 -9.12 7.98 -0.75
N GLU A 134 -8.64 8.14 0.49
CA GLU A 134 -8.78 9.35 1.31
C GLU A 134 -7.68 10.36 0.98
N PHE A 135 -7.88 11.11 -0.10
CA PHE A 135 -7.09 12.27 -0.48
C PHE A 135 -8.01 13.44 -0.85
N THR A 136 -7.46 14.65 -0.85
CA THR A 136 -8.15 15.89 -1.23
C THR A 136 -7.68 16.35 -2.60
N ASP A 137 -6.66 17.18 -2.61
CA ASP A 137 -6.11 17.90 -3.75
C ASP A 137 -4.65 17.53 -4.01
N GLU A 138 -4.13 16.50 -3.33
CA GLU A 138 -2.75 16.05 -3.50
C GLU A 138 -2.50 15.47 -4.89
N ASP A 139 -1.33 15.81 -5.45
CA ASP A 139 -0.83 15.31 -6.73
C ASP A 139 -0.19 13.93 -6.58
N ILE A 140 0.41 13.66 -5.41
CA ILE A 140 1.07 12.39 -5.11
C ILE A 140 0.61 11.84 -3.76
N ILE A 141 0.22 10.57 -3.78
CA ILE A 141 -0.13 9.78 -2.60
C ILE A 141 0.99 8.78 -2.36
N ILE A 142 1.77 8.97 -1.29
CA ILE A 142 2.83 8.03 -0.91
C ILE A 142 2.34 7.12 0.21
N LEU A 143 2.50 5.81 0.02
CA LEU A 143 2.14 4.77 0.97
C LEU A 143 3.39 4.04 1.47
N ASP A 144 3.55 3.92 2.79
CA ASP A 144 4.63 3.14 3.43
C ASP A 144 4.44 1.61 3.31
N LYS A 145 3.23 1.19 2.90
CA LYS A 145 2.86 -0.20 2.62
C LYS A 145 1.56 -0.23 1.82
N SER A 146 1.37 -1.28 1.03
CA SER A 146 0.08 -1.63 0.44
C SER A 146 -0.62 -2.72 1.26
N PRO A 147 -1.92 -2.94 1.05
CA PRO A 147 -2.69 -4.06 1.62
C PRO A 147 -2.01 -5.43 1.46
N TYR A 148 -1.18 -5.59 0.43
CA TYR A 148 -0.48 -6.84 0.12
C TYR A 148 0.61 -7.20 1.15
N CYS A 149 0.97 -6.31 2.07
CA CYS A 149 1.83 -6.70 3.19
C CYS A 149 1.21 -7.86 3.98
N GLU A 150 -0.11 -7.84 4.17
CA GLU A 150 -0.86 -8.89 4.84
C GLU A 150 -0.80 -10.21 4.06
N TYR A 151 -0.86 -10.16 2.73
CA TYR A 151 -0.67 -11.34 1.88
C TYR A 151 0.73 -11.96 2.07
N PHE A 152 1.79 -11.14 2.11
CA PHE A 152 3.14 -11.64 2.37
C PHE A 152 3.26 -12.29 3.76
N TYR A 153 2.62 -11.69 4.78
CA TYR A 153 2.58 -12.26 6.13
C TYR A 153 1.82 -13.59 6.17
N GLN A 154 0.71 -13.74 5.44
CA GLN A 154 -0.02 -15.01 5.33
C GLN A 154 0.79 -16.11 4.64
N LYS A 155 1.74 -15.76 3.76
CA LYS A 155 2.65 -16.72 3.13
C LYS A 155 3.85 -17.10 4.02
N THR A 156 4.08 -16.36 5.10
CA THR A 156 5.19 -16.59 6.03
C THR A 156 4.79 -17.64 7.06
N LYS A 157 5.23 -18.89 6.88
CA LYS A 157 4.83 -20.03 7.73
C LYS A 157 5.14 -19.81 9.21
N SER A 158 6.29 -19.22 9.53
CA SER A 158 6.68 -18.86 10.89
C SER A 158 5.74 -17.83 11.54
N PHE A 159 4.89 -17.14 10.77
CA PHE A 159 3.89 -16.22 11.31
C PHE A 159 2.53 -16.88 11.53
N ASP A 160 2.35 -18.15 11.14
CA ASP A 160 1.14 -18.89 11.45
C ASP A 160 1.14 -19.31 12.93
N ARG A 161 0.25 -18.67 13.69
CA ARG A 161 0.04 -18.89 15.12
C ARG A 161 -1.21 -19.72 15.40
N GLY A 162 -1.86 -20.27 14.38
CA GLY A 162 -3.08 -21.08 14.53
C GLY A 162 -4.34 -20.30 14.93
N TYR A 163 -4.32 -18.97 14.83
CA TYR A 163 -5.44 -18.10 15.21
C TYR A 163 -6.39 -17.75 14.05
N ILE A 164 -5.98 -17.94 12.80
CA ILE A 164 -6.78 -17.53 11.64
C ILE A 164 -7.46 -18.75 11.03
N THR A 165 -8.79 -18.74 11.02
CA THR A 165 -9.58 -19.78 10.37
C THR A 165 -9.57 -19.60 8.85
N PRO A 166 -9.83 -20.66 8.06
CA PRO A 166 -9.98 -20.54 6.60
C PRO A 166 -11.03 -19.50 6.18
N TYR A 167 -12.14 -19.42 6.92
CA TYR A 167 -13.17 -18.40 6.70
C TYR A 167 -12.68 -16.98 6.99
N GLY A 168 -11.92 -16.79 8.07
CA GLY A 168 -11.27 -15.52 8.40
C GLY A 168 -10.28 -15.11 7.30
N ASN A 169 -9.49 -16.06 6.80
CA ASN A 169 -8.54 -15.84 5.71
C ASN A 169 -9.26 -15.39 4.43
N HIS A 170 -10.33 -16.07 4.02
CA HIS A 170 -11.13 -15.69 2.84
C HIS A 170 -11.71 -14.26 2.94
N LYS A 171 -12.23 -13.87 4.11
CA LYS A 171 -12.73 -12.50 4.32
C LYS A 171 -11.63 -11.46 4.21
N MET A 172 -10.44 -11.79 4.69
CA MET A 172 -9.29 -10.92 4.67
C MET A 172 -8.71 -10.80 3.26
N GLU A 173 -8.60 -11.90 2.50
CA GLU A 173 -8.19 -11.89 1.09
C GLU A 173 -9.05 -10.97 0.23
N LYS A 174 -10.38 -11.00 0.41
CA LYS A 174 -11.28 -10.06 -0.29
C LYS A 174 -10.93 -8.59 -0.02
N GLU A 175 -10.53 -8.27 1.20
CA GLU A 175 -10.14 -6.90 1.55
C GLU A 175 -8.73 -6.57 1.03
N ILE A 176 -7.77 -7.50 1.12
CA ILE A 176 -6.40 -7.35 0.60
C ILE A 176 -6.44 -6.97 -0.88
N PHE A 177 -7.28 -7.64 -1.67
CA PHE A 177 -7.36 -7.45 -3.12
C PHE A 177 -8.42 -6.45 -3.58
N LYS A 178 -9.12 -5.80 -2.66
CA LYS A 178 -10.23 -4.87 -2.95
C LYS A 178 -9.86 -3.77 -3.95
N TYR A 179 -8.68 -3.18 -3.81
CA TYR A 179 -8.18 -2.11 -4.67
C TYR A 179 -7.05 -2.57 -5.59
N LYS A 180 -7.07 -3.84 -6.01
CA LYS A 180 -6.06 -4.40 -6.93
C LYS A 180 -5.88 -3.55 -8.19
N ASP A 181 -6.96 -3.16 -8.86
CA ASP A 181 -6.88 -2.38 -10.11
C ASP A 181 -6.31 -0.97 -9.93
N ILE A 182 -6.42 -0.39 -8.73
CA ILE A 182 -5.78 0.88 -8.37
C ILE A 182 -4.29 0.64 -8.07
N ILE A 183 -3.97 -0.39 -7.29
CA ILE A 183 -2.59 -0.74 -6.91
C ILE A 183 -1.75 -1.12 -8.12
N ASP A 184 -2.32 -1.82 -9.10
CA ASP A 184 -1.61 -2.19 -10.34
C ASP A 184 -1.30 -0.97 -11.22
N ASN A 185 -1.98 0.16 -11.01
CA ASN A 185 -1.65 1.43 -11.66
C ASN A 185 -0.59 2.25 -10.91
N ALA A 186 -0.24 1.87 -9.68
CA ALA A 186 0.70 2.61 -8.84
C ALA A 186 2.17 2.38 -9.23
N ILE A 187 3.03 3.32 -8.84
CA ILE A 187 4.48 3.15 -8.86
C ILE A 187 4.88 2.33 -7.63
N ILE A 188 5.51 1.18 -7.84
CA ILE A 188 5.88 0.26 -6.75
C ILE A 188 7.39 0.24 -6.59
N ILE A 189 7.89 0.65 -5.43
CA ILE A 189 9.31 0.66 -5.09
C ILE A 189 9.57 -0.33 -3.95
N PHE A 190 10.28 -1.42 -4.24
CA PHE A 190 10.78 -2.35 -3.22
C PHE A 190 12.19 -1.97 -2.80
N LEU A 191 12.35 -1.61 -1.54
CA LEU A 191 13.65 -1.35 -0.94
C LEU A 191 14.25 -2.66 -0.41
N GLU A 192 15.55 -2.83 -0.64
CA GLU A 192 16.35 -3.93 -0.11
C GLU A 192 17.55 -3.35 0.66
N ASN A 193 17.80 -3.83 1.87
CA ASN A 193 18.92 -3.41 2.71
C ASN A 193 19.50 -4.64 3.41
N LYS A 194 20.81 -4.84 3.30
CA LYS A 194 21.49 -5.99 3.94
C LYS A 194 21.49 -5.88 5.47
N GLU A 195 21.47 -4.66 6.00
CA GLU A 195 21.44 -4.39 7.44
C GLU A 195 20.02 -4.43 8.03
N CYS A 196 19.02 -4.92 7.29
CA CYS A 196 17.62 -4.83 7.70
C CYS A 196 17.32 -5.57 9.02
N TRP A 197 17.94 -6.73 9.25
CA TRP A 197 17.86 -7.47 10.51
C TRP A 197 18.45 -6.65 11.67
N ASN A 198 19.71 -6.21 11.56
CA ASN A 198 20.39 -5.40 12.57
C ASN A 198 19.59 -4.12 12.92
N ASN A 199 19.04 -3.46 11.91
CA ASN A 199 18.19 -2.30 12.08
C ASN A 199 16.86 -2.65 12.79
N TYR A 200 16.26 -3.79 12.47
CA TYR A 200 15.02 -4.27 13.09
C TYR A 200 15.25 -4.58 14.57
N ILE A 201 16.18 -5.49 14.88
CA ILE A 201 16.42 -5.94 16.26
C ILE A 201 16.89 -4.78 17.14
N GLY A 202 17.80 -3.94 16.65
CA GLY A 202 18.28 -2.77 17.38
C GLY A 202 17.18 -1.74 17.68
N ARG A 203 16.12 -1.69 16.87
CA ARG A 203 14.94 -0.84 17.12
C ARG A 203 13.99 -1.48 18.11
N GLU A 204 13.68 -2.77 17.98
CA GLU A 204 12.73 -3.44 18.87
C GLU A 204 13.28 -3.55 20.30
N THR A 205 14.57 -3.82 20.49
CA THR A 205 15.22 -3.84 21.81
C THR A 205 15.25 -2.46 22.49
N LYS A 206 15.24 -1.36 21.73
CA LYS A 206 15.12 -0.02 22.33
C LYS A 206 13.71 0.28 22.82
N LYS A 207 12.69 -0.15 22.07
CA LYS A 207 11.28 0.07 22.43
C LYS A 207 10.86 -0.69 23.69
N SER A 208 11.40 -1.90 23.91
CA SER A 208 11.12 -2.68 25.13
C SER A 208 11.52 -1.92 26.39
N ASN A 209 12.54 -1.06 26.31
CA ASN A 209 13.03 -0.27 27.43
C ASN A 209 12.22 1.02 27.66
N GLU A 210 11.50 1.50 26.66
CA GLU A 210 10.71 2.75 26.70
C GLU A 210 9.19 2.50 26.72
N GLY A 211 8.75 1.27 26.95
CA GLY A 211 7.33 0.92 27.20
C GLY A 211 6.41 0.89 25.98
N HIS A 212 6.93 1.08 24.76
CA HIS A 212 6.15 0.96 23.52
C HIS A 212 6.01 -0.50 23.08
N LYS A 213 5.00 -1.22 23.60
CA LYS A 213 4.68 -2.59 23.16
C LYS A 213 4.24 -2.63 21.70
N THR A 214 4.91 -3.46 20.90
CA THR A 214 4.49 -3.84 19.55
C THR A 214 3.24 -4.73 19.58
N SER A 215 2.50 -4.79 18.47
CA SER A 215 1.31 -5.64 18.36
C SER A 215 1.61 -7.14 18.41
N TYR A 216 2.87 -7.52 18.24
CA TYR A 216 3.36 -8.89 18.35
C TYR A 216 4.72 -8.87 19.03
N GLU A 217 5.11 -10.01 19.60
CA GLU A 217 6.46 -10.25 20.11
C GLU A 217 7.53 -9.99 19.04
N THR A 218 8.71 -9.60 19.50
CA THR A 218 9.87 -9.41 18.64
C THR A 218 10.25 -10.73 17.98
N LEU A 219 10.41 -10.71 16.66
CA LEU A 219 10.80 -11.88 15.88
C LEU A 219 12.24 -12.26 16.21
N ASN A 220 12.53 -13.56 16.21
CA ASN A 220 13.90 -14.03 16.12
C ASN A 220 14.44 -13.88 14.69
N GLU A 221 15.74 -14.12 14.50
CA GLU A 221 16.40 -13.90 13.20
C GLU A 221 15.84 -14.82 12.10
N GLU A 222 15.54 -16.08 12.42
CA GLU A 222 15.01 -17.06 11.47
C GLU A 222 13.61 -16.65 10.99
N GLU A 223 12.71 -16.32 11.91
CA GLU A 223 11.36 -15.84 11.60
C GLU A 223 11.39 -14.53 10.78
N TYR A 224 12.32 -13.63 11.11
CA TYR A 224 12.51 -12.40 10.36
C TYR A 224 13.02 -12.67 8.94
N MET A 225 13.99 -13.57 8.78
CA MET A 225 14.56 -13.92 7.49
C MET A 225 13.57 -14.70 6.61
N ASP A 226 12.68 -15.47 7.21
CA ASP A 226 11.51 -16.06 6.54
C ASP A 226 10.61 -14.98 5.93
N MET A 227 10.29 -13.93 6.70
CA MET A 227 9.54 -12.78 6.18
C MET A 227 10.27 -12.10 5.03
N VAL A 228 11.59 -11.89 5.14
CA VAL A 228 12.41 -11.32 4.04
C VAL A 228 12.30 -12.18 2.78
N LYS A 229 12.41 -13.50 2.92
CA LYS A 229 12.28 -14.46 1.83
C LYS A 229 10.89 -14.38 1.18
N MET A 230 9.83 -14.41 1.98
CA MET A 230 8.45 -14.37 1.46
C MET A 230 8.14 -13.06 0.73
N PHE A 231 8.60 -11.93 1.26
CA PHE A 231 8.48 -10.64 0.58
C PHE A 231 9.19 -10.67 -0.78
N LYS A 232 10.33 -11.35 -0.91
CA LYS A 232 11.08 -11.44 -2.17
C LYS A 232 10.41 -12.37 -3.19
N GLU A 233 9.92 -13.52 -2.74
CA GLU A 233 9.35 -14.56 -3.60
C GLU A 233 7.95 -14.19 -4.14
N HIS A 234 7.16 -13.45 -3.37
CA HIS A 234 5.76 -13.14 -3.71
C HIS A 234 5.55 -11.77 -4.35
N GLN A 235 6.62 -11.07 -4.74
CA GLN A 235 6.53 -9.77 -5.42
C GLN A 235 5.86 -9.83 -6.80
N ASN A 236 5.64 -11.02 -7.36
CA ASN A 236 4.91 -11.24 -8.61
C ASN A 236 3.41 -10.90 -8.54
N ILE A 237 2.88 -10.66 -7.33
CA ILE A 237 1.51 -10.21 -7.11
C ILE A 237 1.18 -8.87 -7.78
N TYR A 238 2.19 -8.04 -8.08
CA TYR A 238 2.01 -6.79 -8.84
C TYR A 238 2.09 -7.07 -10.34
N GLU A 239 1.04 -6.72 -11.08
CA GLU A 239 0.96 -7.05 -12.51
C GLU A 239 1.79 -6.09 -13.37
N ASN A 240 1.81 -4.81 -13.02
CA ASN A 240 2.50 -3.79 -13.83
C ASN A 240 4.01 -3.74 -13.56
N LYS A 241 4.75 -4.66 -14.20
CA LYS A 241 6.23 -4.70 -14.15
C LYS A 241 6.89 -3.39 -14.62
N GLY A 242 6.22 -2.61 -15.46
CA GLY A 242 6.71 -1.33 -15.98
C GLY A 242 6.89 -0.26 -14.91
N LYS A 243 5.98 -0.23 -13.92
CA LYS A 243 5.96 0.72 -12.78
C LYS A 243 6.62 0.18 -11.50
N TYR A 244 7.08 -1.06 -11.55
CA TYR A 244 7.72 -1.75 -10.43
C TYR A 244 9.26 -1.63 -10.46
N ARG A 245 9.89 -1.31 -9.33
CA ARG A 245 11.36 -1.24 -9.20
C ARG A 245 11.83 -1.85 -7.89
N ARG A 246 12.87 -2.69 -7.97
CA ARG A 246 13.68 -3.10 -6.80
C ARG A 246 14.91 -2.23 -6.69
N ILE A 247 15.18 -1.71 -5.50
CA ILE A 247 16.28 -0.80 -5.24
C ILE A 247 17.00 -1.22 -3.96
N LYS A 248 18.24 -1.69 -4.13
CA LYS A 248 19.18 -1.86 -3.03
C LYS A 248 19.63 -0.50 -2.51
N ILE A 249 19.50 -0.32 -1.21
CA ILE A 249 19.91 0.85 -0.41
C ILE A 249 20.87 0.41 0.71
N LYS A 250 21.51 1.39 1.33
CA LYS A 250 22.34 1.24 2.52
C LYS A 250 21.88 2.24 3.58
N ASN A 251 22.38 2.07 4.81
CA ASN A 251 22.25 3.06 5.88
C ASN A 251 23.19 4.25 5.61
N ASP A 252 22.88 5.06 4.60
CA ASP A 252 23.66 6.24 4.20
C ASP A 252 22.76 7.43 3.82
N ASP A 253 23.39 8.58 3.59
CA ASP A 253 22.73 9.85 3.24
C ASP A 253 22.48 10.02 1.72
N LYS A 254 22.86 9.02 0.91
CA LYS A 254 22.87 9.11 -0.57
C LYS A 254 21.92 8.14 -1.25
N SER A 255 21.55 7.05 -0.59
CA SER A 255 20.70 5.98 -1.15
C SER A 255 19.34 6.51 -1.59
N TRP A 256 18.80 7.50 -0.89
CA TRP A 256 17.54 8.15 -1.29
C TRP A 256 17.61 8.79 -2.67
N LYS A 257 18.77 9.33 -3.11
CA LYS A 257 18.93 9.96 -4.43
C LYS A 257 18.71 8.95 -5.57
N LYS A 258 19.16 7.71 -5.36
CA LYS A 258 18.95 6.61 -6.31
C LYS A 258 17.46 6.25 -6.42
N VAL A 259 16.74 6.26 -5.30
CA VAL A 259 15.30 6.01 -5.28
C VAL A 259 14.55 7.16 -5.94
N TYR A 260 14.87 8.40 -5.58
CA TYR A 260 14.29 9.61 -6.16
C TYR A 260 14.42 9.63 -7.69
N LYS A 261 15.62 9.41 -8.24
CA LYS A 261 15.84 9.37 -9.70
C LYS A 261 14.99 8.31 -10.42
N ARG A 262 14.59 7.24 -9.73
CA ARG A 262 13.70 6.21 -10.30
C ARG A 262 12.24 6.63 -10.23
N VAL A 263 11.83 7.29 -9.15
CA VAL A 263 10.49 7.87 -9.00
C VAL A 263 10.27 8.98 -10.01
N GLU A 264 11.19 9.94 -10.12
CA GLU A 264 11.15 11.06 -11.06
C GLU A 264 10.89 10.60 -12.50
N LYS A 265 11.70 9.66 -13.00
CA LYS A 265 11.54 9.06 -14.35
C LYS A 265 10.21 8.34 -14.58
N LEU A 266 9.53 7.92 -13.52
CA LEU A 266 8.24 7.24 -13.60
C LEU A 266 7.07 8.23 -13.52
N LEU A 267 7.31 9.43 -12.98
CA LEU A 267 6.33 10.52 -12.94
C LEU A 267 6.31 11.31 -14.26
N GLU A 268 7.42 11.34 -15.00
CA GLU A 268 7.54 12.02 -16.32
C GLU A 268 6.88 11.26 -17.49
N LYS A 269 6.27 10.09 -17.25
CA LYS A 269 5.65 9.22 -18.27
C LYS A 269 4.14 9.13 -18.11
#